data_AF-A0A850IEU6-F1
#
_entry.id   AF-A0A850IEU6-F1
#
_cell.length_a   1.000
_cell.length_b   1.000
_cell.length_c   1.000
_cell.angle_alpha   90.00
_cell.angle_beta   90.00
_cell.angle_gamma   90.00
#
_symmetry.space_group_name_H-M   'P 1'
#
loop_
_entity.id
_entity.type
_entity.pdbx_description
1 polymer ?
#
loop_
_entity_poly.entity_id
_entity_poly.type
_entity_poly.pdbx_seq_one_letter_code
_entity_poly.pdbx_strand_id
1 'polypeptide(L)'
;MIRHDLTHWPLVLSTMSGPTTPEDQLAFFADWMTWLNRGEAFATLRVFADADALTRQQGSGREAKAWLHANGERLKALVVGMATVVPADKCEEMSRINAEKLFGVPARTFQDAHEAIIWIGHLLTDRRVGFDPWAIQKSLEELVFTPR
;
A
#
# COMPACT_ATOMS: atom_id res chain seq x y z
N MET A 1 3.61 -13.22 3.19
CA MET A 1 2.16 -13.29 2.99
C MET A 1 1.58 -11.89 2.88
N ILE A 2 0.68 -11.68 1.91
CA ILE A 2 0.03 -10.40 1.64
C ILE A 2 -1.49 -10.60 1.72
N ARG A 3 -2.20 -9.69 2.41
CA ARG A 3 -3.66 -9.70 2.52
C ARG A 3 -4.21 -8.34 2.12
N HIS A 4 -5.39 -8.34 1.49
CA HIS A 4 -6.06 -7.12 1.02
C HIS A 4 -7.48 -7.06 1.57
N ASP A 5 -7.90 -5.86 1.97
CA ASP A 5 -9.29 -5.54 2.28
C ASP A 5 -9.75 -4.39 1.37
N LEU A 6 -10.84 -4.65 0.65
CA LEU A 6 -11.47 -3.76 -0.31
C LEU A 6 -12.85 -3.27 0.16
N THR A 7 -13.27 -3.61 1.38
CA THR A 7 -14.56 -3.16 1.95
C THR A 7 -14.65 -1.65 2.09
N HIS A 8 -13.50 -0.99 2.21
CA HIS A 8 -13.36 0.48 2.30
C HIS A 8 -13.12 1.16 0.96
N TRP A 9 -13.43 0.49 -0.17
CA TRP A 9 -13.25 1.09 -1.50
C TRP A 9 -13.85 2.51 -1.57
N PRO A 10 -13.10 3.51 -2.06
CA PRO A 10 -11.87 3.41 -2.86
C PRO A 10 -10.57 3.52 -2.05
N LEU A 11 -10.56 3.12 -0.78
CA LEU A 11 -9.33 2.84 -0.03
C LEU A 11 -9.06 1.33 0.00
N VAL A 12 -7.91 0.92 -0.52
CA VAL A 12 -7.41 -0.44 -0.43
C VAL A 12 -6.50 -0.56 0.79
N LEU A 13 -6.84 -1.46 1.71
CA LEU A 13 -5.96 -1.80 2.83
C LEU A 13 -5.17 -3.03 2.47
N SER A 14 -3.85 -3.00 2.69
CA SER A 14 -2.97 -4.14 2.47
C SER A 14 -2.12 -4.39 3.70
N THR A 15 -2.07 -5.62 4.19
CA THR A 15 -1.16 -6.02 5.26
C THR A 15 -0.16 -7.04 4.72
N MET A 16 1.10 -6.90 5.11
CA MET A 16 2.19 -7.78 4.69
C MET A 16 2.93 -8.27 5.92
N SER A 17 3.09 -9.59 6.03
CA SER A 17 3.80 -10.24 7.12
C SER A 17 4.67 -11.39 6.64
N GLY A 18 5.81 -11.57 7.31
CA GLY A 18 6.84 -12.54 6.99
C GLY A 18 7.53 -12.28 5.64
N PRO A 19 8.51 -13.12 5.28
CA PRO A 19 9.24 -12.97 4.03
C PRO A 19 8.28 -13.07 2.83
N THR A 20 8.36 -12.08 1.94
CA THR A 20 7.58 -12.07 0.70
C THR A 20 8.22 -13.03 -0.29
N THR A 21 7.48 -14.04 -0.76
CA THR A 21 7.94 -14.94 -1.81
C THR A 21 7.76 -14.30 -3.20
N PRO A 22 8.44 -14.81 -4.24
CA PRO A 22 8.17 -14.35 -5.61
C PRO A 22 6.72 -14.58 -6.04
N GLU A 23 6.08 -15.66 -5.57
CA GLU A 23 4.67 -15.94 -5.81
C GLU A 23 3.76 -14.89 -5.15
N ASP A 24 4.03 -14.50 -3.90
CA ASP A 24 3.33 -13.41 -3.22
C ASP A 24 3.45 -12.10 -4.01
N GLN A 25 4.62 -11.81 -4.56
CA GLN A 25 4.85 -10.61 -5.37
C GLN A 25 4.05 -10.62 -6.69
N LEU A 26 4.01 -11.76 -7.38
CA LEU A 26 3.23 -11.91 -8.61
C LEU A 26 1.72 -11.79 -8.34
N ALA A 27 1.24 -12.40 -7.25
CA ALA A 27 -0.14 -12.27 -6.81
C ALA A 27 -0.47 -10.80 -6.51
N PHE A 28 0.40 -10.10 -5.78
CA PHE A 28 0.22 -8.68 -5.48
C PHE A 28 0.13 -7.81 -6.76
N PHE A 29 0.97 -8.08 -7.77
CA PHE A 29 0.85 -7.37 -9.05
C PHE A 29 -0.44 -7.69 -9.80
N ALA A 30 -0.95 -8.92 -9.71
CA ALA A 30 -2.24 -9.29 -10.28
C ALA A 30 -3.42 -8.60 -9.56
N ASP A 31 -3.35 -8.45 -8.24
CA ASP A 31 -4.34 -7.72 -7.46
C ASP A 31 -4.36 -6.23 -7.83
N TRP A 32 -3.18 -5.60 -7.96
CA TRP A 32 -3.06 -4.23 -8.46
C TRP A 32 -3.67 -4.07 -9.86
N MET A 33 -3.44 -5.02 -10.76
CA MET A 33 -4.06 -5.00 -12.08
C MET A 33 -5.59 -5.04 -11.98
N THR A 34 -6.13 -5.83 -11.07
CA THR A 34 -7.59 -5.91 -10.82
C THR A 34 -8.13 -4.57 -10.34
N TRP A 35 -7.43 -3.87 -9.44
CA TRP A 35 -7.85 -2.54 -8.95
C TRP A 35 -7.76 -1.48 -10.05
N LEU A 36 -6.65 -1.44 -10.79
CA LEU A 36 -6.47 -0.51 -11.91
C LEU A 36 -7.47 -0.75 -13.06
N ASN A 37 -7.93 -1.99 -13.23
CA ASN A 37 -8.91 -2.35 -14.27
C ASN A 37 -10.33 -1.87 -13.93
N ARG A 38 -10.61 -1.49 -12.67
CA ARG A 38 -11.89 -0.86 -12.31
C ARG A 38 -12.06 0.51 -12.96
N GLY A 39 -10.95 1.19 -13.31
CA GLY A 39 -10.98 2.51 -13.94
C GLY A 39 -11.44 3.64 -13.02
N GLU A 40 -11.57 3.36 -11.72
CA GLU A 40 -11.95 4.33 -10.69
C GLU A 40 -10.71 4.80 -9.93
N ALA A 41 -10.74 6.04 -9.43
CA ALA A 41 -9.66 6.58 -8.64
C ALA A 41 -9.68 5.98 -7.21
N PHE A 42 -8.52 5.56 -6.71
CA PHE A 42 -8.39 4.89 -5.41
C PHE A 42 -7.10 5.25 -4.68
N ALA A 43 -7.03 4.96 -3.39
CA ALA A 43 -5.84 5.11 -2.57
C ALA A 43 -5.45 3.76 -1.96
N THR A 44 -4.19 3.63 -1.54
CA THR A 44 -3.72 2.42 -0.87
C THR A 44 -3.06 2.74 0.46
N LEU A 45 -3.44 2.02 1.51
CA LEU A 45 -2.75 1.99 2.79
C LEU A 45 -2.11 0.61 2.97
N ARG A 46 -0.78 0.58 3.00
CA ARG A 46 0.03 -0.63 3.11
C ARG A 46 0.65 -0.71 4.49
N VAL A 47 0.48 -1.80 5.21
CA VAL A 47 1.03 -1.99 6.57
C VAL A 47 1.94 -3.20 6.56
N PHE A 48 3.24 -2.96 6.78
CA PHE A 48 4.22 -4.01 7.00
C PHE A 48 4.22 -4.37 8.49
N ALA A 49 3.77 -5.58 8.82
CA ALA A 49 3.67 -6.04 10.21
C ALA A 49 5.04 -6.36 10.83
N ASP A 50 6.03 -6.71 10.00
CA ASP A 50 7.38 -7.07 10.43
C ASP A 50 8.44 -6.64 9.41
N ALA A 51 9.70 -6.65 9.84
CA ALA A 51 10.84 -6.30 9.00
C ALA A 51 11.10 -7.33 7.89
N ASP A 52 10.69 -8.59 8.08
CA ASP A 52 10.87 -9.64 7.08
C ASP A 52 10.02 -9.37 5.83
N ALA A 53 8.83 -8.80 6.00
CA ALA A 53 7.97 -8.35 4.91
C ALA A 53 8.59 -7.24 4.05
N LEU A 54 9.53 -6.47 4.60
CA LEU A 54 10.29 -5.45 3.85
C LEU A 54 11.49 -6.03 3.10
N THR A 55 11.87 -7.28 3.39
CA THR A 55 13.01 -7.92 2.75
C THR A 55 12.67 -8.24 1.30
N ARG A 56 13.25 -7.46 0.39
CA ARG A 56 13.18 -7.74 -1.05
C ARG A 56 14.01 -8.97 -1.36
N GLN A 57 13.40 -10.01 -1.91
CA GLN A 57 14.17 -11.13 -2.43
C GLN A 57 15.02 -10.68 -3.63
N GLN A 58 16.22 -11.25 -3.77
CA GLN A 58 17.10 -10.93 -4.90
C GLN A 58 16.38 -11.18 -6.23
N GLY A 59 16.38 -10.20 -7.14
CA GLY A 59 15.69 -10.28 -8.44
C GLY A 59 14.35 -9.53 -8.51
N SER A 60 13.64 -9.39 -7.38
CA SER A 60 12.32 -8.73 -7.28
C SER A 60 12.31 -7.27 -7.78
N GLY A 61 13.45 -6.57 -7.68
CA GLY A 61 13.59 -5.18 -8.09
C GLY A 61 13.47 -4.96 -9.60
N ARG A 62 13.86 -5.95 -10.43
CA ARG A 62 13.76 -5.82 -11.90
C ARG A 62 12.30 -5.95 -12.35
N GLU A 63 11.59 -6.93 -11.81
CA GLU A 63 10.18 -7.19 -12.12
C GLU A 63 9.29 -6.06 -11.62
N ALA A 64 9.51 -5.59 -10.39
CA ALA A 64 8.81 -4.43 -9.85
C ALA A 64 9.01 -3.17 -10.71
N LYS A 65 10.23 -2.94 -11.18
CA LYS A 65 10.54 -1.81 -12.07
C LYS A 65 9.86 -1.97 -13.44
N ALA A 66 9.86 -3.16 -14.03
CA ALA A 66 9.20 -3.43 -15.30
C ALA A 66 7.68 -3.22 -15.20
N TRP A 67 7.06 -3.73 -14.12
CA TRP A 67 5.64 -3.55 -13.85
C TRP A 67 5.28 -2.07 -13.66
N LEU A 68 6.10 -1.33 -12.91
CA LEU A 68 5.90 0.10 -12.69
C LEU A 68 6.04 0.91 -13.98
N HIS A 69 6.99 0.55 -14.84
CA HIS A 69 7.13 1.17 -16.15
C HIS A 69 5.90 0.90 -17.04
N ALA A 70 5.38 -0.32 -17.03
CA ALA A 70 4.20 -0.70 -17.83
C ALA A 70 2.89 -0.06 -17.33
N ASN A 71 2.76 0.20 -16.02
CA ASN A 71 1.53 0.70 -15.40
C ASN A 71 1.62 2.13 -14.88
N GLY A 72 2.77 2.80 -15.01
CA GLY A 72 3.05 4.10 -14.41
C GLY A 72 2.03 5.18 -14.74
N GLU A 73 1.58 5.26 -16.00
CA GLU A 73 0.56 6.25 -16.40
C GLU A 73 -0.81 5.95 -15.79
N ARG A 74 -1.19 4.67 -15.68
CA ARG A 74 -2.43 4.26 -15.03
C ARG A 74 -2.40 4.53 -13.53
N LEU A 75 -1.24 4.29 -12.89
CA LEU A 75 -1.02 4.63 -11.49
C LEU A 75 -1.19 6.13 -11.27
N LYS A 76 -0.55 6.98 -12.07
CA LYS A 76 -0.69 8.44 -11.96
C LYS A 76 -2.12 8.93 -12.17
N ALA A 77 -2.87 8.28 -13.07
CA ALA A 77 -4.24 8.66 -13.39
C ALA A 77 -5.25 8.23 -12.30
N LEU A 78 -5.06 7.06 -11.71
CA LEU A 78 -6.06 6.42 -10.84
C LEU A 78 -5.66 6.41 -9.36
N VAL A 79 -4.38 6.39 -9.02
CA VAL A 79 -3.95 6.34 -7.62
C VAL A 79 -3.86 7.75 -7.04
N VAL A 80 -4.75 8.04 -6.11
CA VAL A 80 -4.85 9.32 -5.39
C VAL A 80 -3.72 9.46 -4.37
N GLY A 81 -3.30 8.36 -3.76
CA GLY A 81 -2.15 8.34 -2.86
C GLY A 81 -1.78 6.95 -2.35
N MET A 82 -0.53 6.82 -1.89
CA MET A 82 -0.01 5.60 -1.28
C MET A 82 0.59 5.88 0.11
N ALA A 83 -0.10 5.45 1.15
CA ALA A 83 0.42 5.47 2.51
C ALA A 83 1.08 4.13 2.84
N THR A 84 2.25 4.16 3.47
CA THR A 84 3.00 2.95 3.83
C THR A 84 3.42 3.00 5.28
N VAL A 85 2.91 2.11 6.12
CA VAL A 85 3.28 1.96 7.52
C VAL A 85 4.32 0.86 7.63
N VAL A 86 5.43 1.15 8.31
CA VAL A 86 6.55 0.22 8.48
C VAL A 86 6.96 0.13 9.95
N PRO A 87 7.60 -0.98 10.37
CA PRO A 87 8.19 -1.08 11.70
C PRO A 87 9.14 0.08 12.00
N ALA A 88 9.16 0.53 13.26
CA ALA A 88 9.88 1.73 13.67
C ALA A 88 11.38 1.69 13.34
N ASP A 89 12.00 0.51 13.50
CA ASP A 89 13.40 0.21 13.19
C ASP A 89 13.74 0.26 11.69
N LYS A 90 12.72 0.20 10.83
CA LYS A 90 12.85 0.29 9.36
C LYS A 90 12.41 1.61 8.76
N CYS A 91 11.75 2.48 9.53
CA CYS A 91 11.21 3.71 8.99
C CYS A 91 12.29 4.67 8.46
N GLU A 92 13.41 4.82 9.17
CA GLU A 92 14.48 5.71 8.71
C GLU A 92 15.05 5.25 7.36
N GLU A 93 15.28 3.94 7.21
CA GLU A 93 15.74 3.33 5.96
C GLU A 93 14.71 3.54 4.83
N MET A 94 13.45 3.24 5.11
CA MET A 94 12.37 3.29 4.11
C MET A 94 11.96 4.72 3.74
N SER A 95 12.12 5.69 4.63
CA SER A 95 11.82 7.11 4.37
C SER A 95 12.88 7.77 3.48
N ARG A 96 14.10 7.22 3.41
CA ARG A 96 15.12 7.67 2.45
C ARG A 96 14.75 7.33 1.01
N ILE A 97 13.89 6.33 0.80
CA ILE A 97 13.34 6.01 -0.52
C ILE A 97 12.28 7.06 -0.86
N ASN A 98 12.53 7.84 -1.91
CA ASN A 98 11.53 8.78 -2.41
C ASN A 98 10.41 8.02 -3.13
N ALA A 99 9.43 7.54 -2.35
CA ALA A 99 8.29 6.79 -2.83
C ALA A 99 7.45 7.59 -3.83
N GLU A 100 7.28 8.88 -3.61
CA GLU A 100 6.53 9.76 -4.52
C GLU A 100 7.21 9.83 -5.90
N LYS A 101 8.53 10.02 -5.93
CA LYS A 101 9.30 10.00 -7.18
C LYS A 101 9.28 8.63 -7.85
N LEU A 102 9.27 7.55 -7.06
CA LEU A 102 9.21 6.20 -7.58
C LEU A 102 7.87 5.94 -8.27
N PHE A 103 6.75 6.19 -7.59
CA PHE A 103 5.42 5.85 -8.08
C PHE A 103 4.77 6.95 -8.94
N GLY A 104 5.27 8.18 -8.88
CA GLY A 104 4.71 9.33 -9.58
C GLY A 104 3.38 9.83 -8.98
N VAL A 105 3.04 9.41 -7.77
CA VAL A 105 1.81 9.77 -7.04
C VAL A 105 2.16 10.18 -5.62
N PRO A 106 1.32 10.97 -4.92
CA PRO A 106 1.54 11.30 -3.52
C PRO A 106 1.78 10.02 -2.71
N ALA A 107 2.97 9.88 -2.13
CA ALA A 107 3.33 8.68 -1.40
C ALA A 107 4.20 9.01 -0.19
N ARG A 108 3.87 8.42 0.96
CA ARG A 108 4.56 8.68 2.22
C ARG A 108 4.70 7.42 3.07
N THR A 109 5.83 7.32 3.76
CA THR A 109 6.12 6.27 4.73
C THR A 109 5.87 6.81 6.15
N PHE A 110 5.28 5.99 7.01
CA PHE A 110 4.88 6.31 8.38
C PHE A 110 5.33 5.21 9.33
N GLN A 111 5.58 5.58 10.59
CA GLN A 111 5.75 4.62 11.70
C GLN A 111 4.41 4.27 12.35
N ASP A 112 3.46 5.20 12.28
CA ASP A 112 2.18 5.11 12.95
C ASP A 112 1.05 4.96 11.93
N ALA A 113 0.17 3.98 12.18
CA ALA A 113 -0.95 3.68 11.29
C ALA A 113 -2.01 4.78 11.34
N HIS A 114 -2.24 5.40 12.50
CA HIS A 114 -3.24 6.44 12.65
C HIS A 114 -2.84 7.73 11.89
N GLU A 115 -1.57 8.12 11.92
CA GLU A 115 -1.04 9.21 11.08
C GLU A 115 -1.20 8.91 9.58
N ALA A 116 -0.94 7.67 9.17
CA ALA A 116 -1.10 7.23 7.78
C ALA A 116 -2.57 7.29 7.33
N ILE A 117 -3.50 6.87 8.19
CA ILE A 117 -4.95 6.95 7.98
C ILE A 117 -5.39 8.40 7.82
N ILE A 118 -5.00 9.30 8.72
CA ILE A 118 -5.34 10.72 8.61
C ILE A 118 -4.83 11.30 7.28
N TRP A 119 -3.57 11.03 6.94
CA TRP A 119 -2.97 11.57 5.73
C TRP A 119 -3.66 11.08 4.45
N ILE A 120 -3.92 9.77 4.34
CA ILE A 120 -4.60 9.22 3.16
C ILE A 120 -6.07 9.67 3.09
N GLY A 121 -6.71 9.85 4.26
CA GLY A 121 -8.06 10.38 4.38
C GLY A 121 -8.19 11.80 3.84
N HIS A 122 -7.21 12.67 4.08
CA HIS A 122 -7.20 14.02 3.49
C HIS A 122 -7.16 13.96 1.96
N LEU A 123 -6.31 13.09 1.39
CA LEU A 123 -6.23 12.94 -0.07
C LEU A 123 -7.53 12.41 -0.69
N LEU A 124 -8.24 11.51 0.00
CA LEU A 124 -9.53 10.99 -0.43
C LEU A 124 -10.65 12.02 -0.28
N THR A 125 -10.64 12.81 0.80
CA THR A 125 -11.62 13.88 1.04
C THR A 125 -11.52 14.98 -0.01
N ASP A 126 -10.30 15.34 -0.43
CA ASP A 126 -10.08 16.27 -1.55
C ASP A 126 -10.70 15.78 -2.86
N ARG A 127 -10.86 14.45 -3.00
CA ARG A 127 -11.53 13.79 -4.13
C ARG A 127 -13.02 13.53 -3.90
N ARG A 128 -13.61 14.07 -2.81
CA ARG A 128 -15.02 13.91 -2.41
C ARG A 128 -15.45 12.47 -2.16
N VAL A 129 -14.52 11.65 -1.69
CA VAL A 129 -14.79 10.28 -1.29
C VAL A 129 -15.13 10.27 0.21
N GLY A 130 -16.20 9.55 0.60
CA GLY A 130 -16.54 9.34 2.00
C GLY A 130 -15.46 8.53 2.74
N PHE A 131 -15.08 8.97 3.92
CA PHE A 131 -13.97 8.41 4.69
C PHE A 131 -14.36 8.30 6.17
N ASP A 132 -14.24 7.09 6.74
CA ASP A 132 -14.42 6.83 8.17
C ASP A 132 -13.11 6.27 8.77
N PRO A 133 -12.32 7.10 9.47
CA PRO A 133 -11.03 6.67 10.02
C PRO A 133 -11.17 5.57 11.06
N TRP A 134 -12.29 5.51 11.80
CA TRP A 134 -12.49 4.50 12.84
C TRP A 134 -12.79 3.13 12.25
N ALA A 135 -13.61 3.08 11.20
CA ALA A 135 -13.89 1.85 10.48
C ALA A 135 -12.61 1.26 9.85
N ILE A 136 -11.75 2.12 9.31
CA ILE A 136 -10.45 1.71 8.74
C ILE A 136 -9.50 1.18 9.81
N GLN A 137 -9.36 1.89 10.92
CA GLN A 137 -8.50 1.46 12.03
C GLN A 137 -8.91 0.08 12.54
N LYS A 138 -10.21 -0.15 12.72
CA LYS A 138 -10.74 -1.45 13.14
C LYS A 138 -10.43 -2.56 12.13
N SER A 139 -10.63 -2.31 10.84
CA SER A 139 -10.29 -3.30 9.82
C SER A 139 -8.80 -3.62 9.74
N LEU A 140 -7.91 -2.62 9.95
CA LEU A 140 -6.48 -2.88 10.04
C LEU A 140 -6.14 -3.77 11.24
N GLU A 141 -6.72 -3.51 12.41
CA GLU A 141 -6.54 -4.36 13.58
C GLU A 141 -7.00 -5.79 13.30
N GLU A 142 -8.17 -5.97 12.68
CA GLU A 142 -8.67 -7.30 12.30
C GLU A 142 -7.76 -7.99 11.27
N LEU A 143 -7.18 -7.25 10.31
CA LEU A 143 -6.28 -7.78 9.28
C LEU A 143 -4.89 -8.16 9.80
N VAL A 144 -4.38 -7.40 10.78
CA VAL A 144 -3.06 -7.63 11.40
C VAL A 144 -3.16 -8.71 12.48
N PHE A 145 -4.24 -8.74 13.26
CA PHE A 145 -4.38 -9.60 14.43
C PHE A 145 -5.26 -10.84 14.23
N THR A 146 -5.77 -11.17 13.03
CA THR A 146 -6.43 -12.48 12.84
C THR A 146 -5.39 -13.60 12.95
N PRO A 147 -5.40 -14.41 14.03
CA PRO A 147 -4.64 -15.65 14.06
C PRO A 147 -5.36 -16.64 13.12
N ARG A 148 -4.60 -17.55 12.51
CA ARG A 148 -5.15 -18.68 11.75
C ARG A 148 -6.14 -19.50 12.57
#